data_AF-A0A2K3PGG6-F1
#
_entry.id   AF-A0A2K3PGG6-F1
#
_cell.length_a   1.000
_cell.length_b   1.000
_cell.length_c   1.000
_cell.angle_alpha   90.00
_cell.angle_beta   90.00
_cell.angle_gamma   90.00
#
_symmetry.space_group_name_H-M   'P 1'
#
loop_
_entity.id
_entity.type
_entity.pdbx_description
1 polymer ?
#
loop_
_entity_poly.entity_id
_entity_poly.type
_entity_poly.pdbx_seq_one_letter_code
_entity_poly.pdbx_strand_id
1 'polypeptide(L)'
;ASESIRKDYDRKCHQLRHQFAKDQGTQVIDKTRAVVKDLHSRITVAIYSVDSISKRIEKMRDEELYPQLLELTDGLVRMWKAMLECHHAQYITISLAYHSRNTTGTMQGDARREIITRLLEEIELFGLSFANWINSHTSYVEALNGWLQHCILQPRERSRSRRPFSPRRALAPPIFVLCRDWCAGIKSLPSEELSDAIRNFLSDLHTLMEQENDELLKKQNSTQASMLESEVKANEDNGGESANLSCMHASLSKVLDRLTKFSEASLKMYEDIRQKSEVARTAYYNCKTIRA
;
A
#
# COMPACT_ATOMS: atom_id res chain seq x y z
N ALA A 1 -35.50 0.30 3.37
CA ALA A 1 -36.60 0.50 4.34
C ALA A 1 -37.12 1.95 4.39
N SER A 2 -36.27 2.97 4.61
CA SER A 2 -36.72 4.36 4.77
C SER A 2 -37.42 4.96 3.54
N GLU A 3 -36.99 4.58 2.33
CA GLU A 3 -37.61 5.07 1.09
C GLU A 3 -39.02 4.49 0.85
N SER A 4 -39.27 3.24 1.28
CA SER A 4 -40.60 2.64 1.24
C SER A 4 -41.57 3.37 2.18
N ILE A 5 -41.13 3.63 3.42
CA ILE A 5 -41.91 4.40 4.42
C ILE A 5 -42.19 5.82 3.91
N ARG A 6 -41.23 6.45 3.22
CA ARG A 6 -41.42 7.77 2.61
C ARG A 6 -42.44 7.75 1.47
N LYS A 7 -42.39 6.75 0.59
CA LYS A 7 -43.39 6.57 -0.48
C LYS A 7 -44.79 6.32 0.09
N ASP A 8 -44.89 5.52 1.14
CA ASP A 8 -46.16 5.26 1.83
C ASP A 8 -46.71 6.52 2.53
N TYR A 9 -45.84 7.30 3.17
CA TYR A 9 -46.19 8.60 3.74
C TYR A 9 -46.73 9.55 2.67
N ASP A 10 -46.02 9.69 1.55
CA ASP A 10 -46.44 10.54 0.44
C ASP A 10 -47.79 10.08 -0.14
N ARG A 11 -47.99 8.77 -0.31
CA ARG A 11 -49.27 8.19 -0.76
C ARG A 11 -50.41 8.50 0.22
N LYS A 12 -50.17 8.34 1.52
CA LYS A 12 -51.19 8.59 2.56
C LYS A 12 -51.50 10.08 2.72
N CYS A 13 -50.52 10.96 2.54
CA CYS A 13 -50.74 12.40 2.46
C CYS A 13 -51.62 12.79 1.26
N HIS A 14 -51.40 12.18 0.09
CA HIS A 14 -52.28 12.38 -1.07
C HIS A 14 -53.71 11.86 -0.81
N GLN A 15 -53.83 10.66 -0.23
CA GLN A 15 -55.11 10.09 0.14
C GLN A 15 -55.85 11.04 1.10
N LEU A 16 -55.19 11.55 2.14
CA LEU A 16 -55.78 12.45 3.12
C LEU A 16 -56.31 13.74 2.46
N ARG A 17 -55.52 14.37 1.57
CA ARG A 17 -55.95 15.57 0.82
C ARG A 17 -57.20 15.31 -0.02
N HIS A 18 -57.27 14.15 -0.67
CA HIS A 18 -58.43 13.76 -1.48
C HIS A 18 -59.69 13.53 -0.65
N GLN A 19 -59.55 12.98 0.56
CA GLN A 19 -60.67 12.75 1.47
C GLN A 19 -61.25 14.07 1.99
N PHE A 20 -60.39 15.06 2.28
CA PHE A 20 -60.81 16.42 2.61
C PHE A 20 -61.53 17.10 1.44
N ALA A 21 -61.03 16.97 0.22
CA ALA A 21 -61.64 17.60 -0.96
C ALA A 21 -63.01 17.00 -1.34
N LYS A 22 -63.33 15.79 -0.85
CA LYS A 22 -64.60 15.09 -1.10
C LYS A 22 -65.56 15.10 0.09
N ASP A 23 -65.25 15.87 1.15
CA ASP A 23 -66.03 15.92 2.39
C ASP A 23 -66.40 14.53 2.94
N GLN A 24 -65.44 13.61 2.93
CA GLN A 24 -65.65 12.27 3.47
C GLN A 24 -65.90 12.32 4.98
N GLY A 25 -66.61 11.31 5.51
CA GLY A 25 -66.95 11.25 6.94
C GLY A 25 -65.74 11.37 7.86
N THR A 26 -65.89 12.14 8.94
CA THR A 26 -64.85 12.50 9.92
C THR A 26 -64.03 11.30 10.39
N GLN A 27 -64.69 10.17 10.65
CA GLN A 27 -64.03 8.93 11.10
C GLN A 27 -63.01 8.39 10.08
N VAL A 28 -63.27 8.52 8.77
CA VAL A 28 -62.37 8.05 7.70
C VAL A 28 -61.16 8.97 7.57
N ILE A 29 -61.39 10.28 7.69
CA ILE A 29 -60.34 11.31 7.68
C ILE A 29 -59.41 11.11 8.89
N ASP A 30 -59.95 10.91 10.09
CA ASP A 30 -59.16 10.76 11.30
C ASP A 30 -58.32 9.46 11.31
N LYS A 31 -58.86 8.35 10.77
CA LYS A 31 -58.09 7.12 10.56
C LYS A 31 -56.88 7.36 9.65
N THR A 32 -57.07 8.04 8.52
CA THR A 32 -55.98 8.33 7.58
C THR A 32 -54.97 9.31 8.19
N ARG A 33 -55.44 10.32 8.93
CA ARG A 33 -54.61 11.27 9.67
C ARG A 33 -53.74 10.57 10.72
N ALA A 34 -54.28 9.60 11.45
CA ALA A 34 -53.51 8.81 12.41
C ALA A 34 -52.36 8.05 11.74
N VAL A 35 -52.61 7.40 10.59
CA VAL A 35 -51.58 6.71 9.81
C VAL A 35 -50.51 7.68 9.29
N VAL A 36 -50.90 8.87 8.81
CA VAL A 36 -49.95 9.90 8.37
C VAL A 36 -49.06 10.36 9.52
N LYS A 37 -49.61 10.57 10.73
CA LYS A 37 -48.85 10.94 11.92
C LYS A 37 -47.86 9.84 12.34
N ASP A 38 -48.29 8.58 12.33
CA ASP A 38 -47.41 7.43 12.61
C ASP A 38 -46.22 7.39 11.63
N LEU A 39 -46.52 7.43 10.32
CA LEU A 39 -45.49 7.40 9.28
C LEU A 39 -44.53 8.59 9.38
N HIS A 40 -45.04 9.79 9.69
CA HIS A 40 -44.21 10.97 9.92
C HIS A 40 -43.27 10.79 11.11
N SER A 41 -43.77 10.28 12.23
CA SER A 41 -42.97 9.98 13.42
C SER A 41 -41.85 9.00 13.09
N ARG A 42 -42.18 7.90 12.39
CA ARG A 42 -41.20 6.89 11.97
C ARG A 42 -40.14 7.44 11.02
N ILE A 43 -40.50 8.30 10.07
CA ILE A 43 -39.54 9.00 9.19
C ILE A 43 -38.62 9.90 10.02
N THR A 44 -39.19 10.65 10.95
CA THR A 44 -38.44 11.57 11.82
C THR A 44 -37.44 10.83 12.69
N VAL A 45 -37.87 9.75 13.36
CA VAL A 45 -36.98 8.88 14.14
C VAL A 45 -35.87 8.29 13.25
N ALA A 46 -36.19 7.83 12.04
CA ALA A 46 -35.18 7.31 11.13
C ALA A 46 -34.15 8.38 10.71
N ILE A 47 -34.58 9.63 10.49
CA ILE A 47 -33.67 10.75 10.20
C ILE A 47 -32.75 11.02 11.39
N TYR A 48 -33.29 11.07 12.61
CA TYR A 48 -32.49 11.26 13.83
C TYR A 48 -31.49 10.11 14.05
N SER A 49 -31.89 8.87 13.81
CA SER A 49 -30.96 7.73 13.89
C SER A 49 -29.82 7.85 12.87
N VAL A 50 -30.12 8.21 11.62
CA VAL A 50 -29.08 8.41 10.59
C VAL A 50 -28.14 9.56 10.94
N ASP A 51 -28.67 10.68 11.44
CA ASP A 51 -27.86 11.83 11.87
C ASP A 51 -26.94 11.46 13.05
N SER A 52 -27.47 10.76 14.05
CA SER A 52 -26.71 10.27 15.20
C SER A 52 -25.57 9.33 14.79
N ILE A 53 -25.85 8.36 13.92
CA ILE A 53 -24.85 7.43 13.37
C ILE A 53 -23.80 8.20 12.55
N SER A 54 -24.22 9.15 11.72
CA SER A 54 -23.32 9.95 10.88
C SER A 54 -22.35 10.77 11.74
N LYS A 55 -22.85 11.44 12.79
CA LYS A 55 -22.01 12.17 13.75
C LYS A 55 -21.03 11.25 14.47
N ARG A 56 -21.44 10.03 14.83
CA ARG A 56 -20.53 9.05 15.43
C ARG A 56 -19.42 8.64 14.45
N ILE A 57 -19.75 8.41 13.19
CA ILE A 57 -18.76 8.10 12.13
C ILE A 57 -17.80 9.27 11.92
N GLU A 58 -18.30 10.50 11.84
CA GLU A 58 -17.47 11.71 11.70
C GLU A 58 -16.49 11.86 12.87
N LYS A 59 -16.95 11.63 14.10
CA LYS A 59 -16.09 11.62 15.29
C LYS A 59 -15.00 10.54 15.19
N MET A 60 -15.37 9.30 14.88
CA MET A 60 -14.39 8.21 14.71
C MET A 60 -13.36 8.55 13.62
N ARG A 61 -13.82 9.12 12.51
CA ARG A 61 -12.96 9.48 11.37
C ARG A 61 -11.98 10.61 11.72
N ASP A 62 -12.49 11.72 12.23
CA ASP A 62 -11.74 12.97 12.33
C ASP A 62 -10.99 13.12 13.67
N GLU A 63 -11.57 12.61 14.76
CA GLU A 63 -11.01 12.77 16.11
C GLU A 63 -10.23 11.55 16.59
N GLU A 64 -10.60 10.34 16.15
CA GLU A 64 -9.97 9.09 16.62
C GLU A 64 -8.98 8.52 15.59
N LEU A 65 -9.40 8.33 14.34
CA LEU A 65 -8.61 7.68 13.30
C LEU A 65 -7.53 8.60 12.72
N TYR A 66 -7.86 9.87 12.43
CA TYR A 66 -6.92 10.79 11.80
C TYR A 66 -5.60 10.97 12.59
N PRO A 67 -5.60 11.18 13.92
CA PRO A 67 -4.36 11.25 14.71
C PRO A 67 -3.52 9.98 14.64
N GLN A 68 -4.15 8.80 14.66
CA GLN A 68 -3.44 7.52 14.55
C GLN A 68 -2.76 7.37 13.19
N LEU A 69 -3.41 7.82 12.11
CA LEU A 69 -2.82 7.79 10.78
C LEU A 69 -1.65 8.78 10.64
N LEU A 70 -1.71 9.93 11.31
CA LEU A 70 -0.59 10.86 11.38
C LEU A 70 0.60 10.23 12.11
N GLU A 71 0.37 9.61 13.26
CA GLU A 71 1.41 8.93 14.03
C GLU A 71 2.05 7.79 13.22
N LEU A 72 1.23 6.99 12.52
CA LEU A 72 1.69 5.94 11.61
C LEU A 72 2.53 6.53 10.48
N THR A 73 2.09 7.63 9.87
CA THR A 73 2.82 8.33 8.80
C THR A 73 4.19 8.80 9.31
N ASP A 74 4.24 9.39 10.50
CA ASP A 74 5.51 9.82 11.12
C ASP A 74 6.42 8.64 11.47
N GLY A 75 5.84 7.52 11.93
CA GLY A 75 6.57 6.27 12.14
C GLY A 75 7.21 5.76 10.84
N LEU A 76 6.46 5.79 9.74
CA LEU A 76 6.95 5.39 8.42
C LEU A 76 8.05 6.34 7.93
N VAL A 77 7.94 7.66 8.14
CA VAL A 77 9.03 8.59 7.83
C VAL A 77 10.32 8.20 8.56
N ARG A 78 10.25 7.94 9.88
CA ARG A 78 11.43 7.55 10.67
C ARG A 78 12.02 6.22 10.19
N MET A 79 11.17 5.23 9.93
CA MET A 79 11.58 3.94 9.40
C MET A 79 12.29 4.09 8.05
N TRP A 80 11.72 4.85 7.11
CA TRP A 80 12.30 5.03 5.79
C TRP A 80 13.62 5.79 5.80
N LYS A 81 13.82 6.71 6.75
CA LYS A 81 15.14 7.32 6.99
C LYS A 81 16.18 6.27 7.37
N ALA A 82 15.87 5.43 8.35
CA ALA A 82 16.77 4.37 8.79
C ALA A 82 17.05 3.34 7.68
N MET A 83 16.02 2.96 6.91
CA MET A 83 16.19 2.04 5.77
C MET A 83 17.05 2.65 4.67
N LEU A 84 16.87 3.94 4.36
CA LEU A 84 17.68 4.65 3.38
C LEU A 84 19.16 4.67 3.80
N GLU A 85 19.45 5.03 5.06
CA GLU A 85 20.81 5.02 5.59
C GLU A 85 21.44 3.63 5.52
N CYS A 86 20.69 2.59 5.92
CA CYS A 86 21.14 1.20 5.90
C CYS A 86 21.46 0.73 4.47
N HIS A 87 20.53 0.89 3.53
CA HIS A 87 20.70 0.43 2.16
C HIS A 87 21.79 1.22 1.42
N HIS A 88 21.93 2.51 1.71
CA HIS A 88 23.03 3.30 1.17
C HIS A 88 24.39 2.80 1.69
N ALA A 89 24.51 2.50 2.99
CA ALA A 89 25.71 1.93 3.56
C ALA A 89 26.03 0.54 2.98
N GLN A 90 25.02 -0.32 2.79
CA GLN A 90 25.18 -1.62 2.14
C GLN A 90 25.65 -1.48 0.69
N TYR A 91 25.06 -0.55 -0.07
CA TYR A 91 25.44 -0.25 -1.45
C TYR A 91 26.90 0.22 -1.57
N ILE A 92 27.34 1.11 -0.67
CA ILE A 92 28.74 1.54 -0.63
C ILE A 92 29.65 0.36 -0.27
N THR A 93 29.28 -0.43 0.75
CA THR A 93 30.07 -1.56 1.22
C THR A 93 30.31 -2.57 0.11
N ILE A 94 29.26 -2.97 -0.61
CA ILE A 94 29.41 -3.93 -1.72
C ILE A 94 30.25 -3.31 -2.85
N SER A 95 30.03 -2.04 -3.17
CA SER A 95 30.75 -1.36 -4.25
C SER A 95 32.25 -1.26 -3.97
N LEU A 96 32.63 -1.02 -2.72
CA LEU A 96 34.03 -0.98 -2.29
C LEU A 96 34.64 -2.38 -2.17
N ALA A 97 33.87 -3.38 -1.72
CA ALA A 97 34.33 -4.77 -1.58
C ALA A 97 34.83 -5.36 -2.92
N TYR A 98 34.24 -4.94 -4.05
CA TYR A 98 34.71 -5.33 -5.40
C TYR A 98 36.20 -5.03 -5.64
N HIS A 99 36.69 -3.93 -5.07
CA HIS A 99 38.05 -3.44 -5.26
C HIS A 99 39.04 -4.13 -4.29
N SER A 100 38.55 -4.84 -3.29
CA SER A 100 39.34 -5.57 -2.29
C SER A 100 39.66 -7.01 -2.75
N ARG A 101 40.27 -7.17 -3.92
CA ARG A 101 40.71 -8.47 -4.47
C ARG A 101 42.04 -8.96 -3.87
N ASN A 102 42.15 -8.99 -2.53
CA ASN A 102 43.36 -9.47 -1.84
C ASN A 102 43.02 -10.53 -0.78
N THR A 103 42.39 -11.64 -1.16
CA THR A 103 42.43 -12.87 -0.34
C THR A 103 42.73 -14.08 -1.19
N THR A 104 44.01 -14.43 -1.21
CA THR A 104 44.56 -15.72 -1.58
C THR A 104 44.07 -16.77 -0.58
N GLY A 105 42.94 -17.40 -0.88
CA GLY A 105 42.42 -18.52 -0.12
C GLY A 105 41.33 -19.20 -0.93
N THR A 106 41.65 -20.30 -1.59
CA THR A 106 40.67 -21.18 -2.22
C THR A 106 39.72 -21.69 -1.14
N MET A 107 38.54 -21.08 -1.05
CA MET A 107 37.46 -21.59 -0.20
C MET A 107 37.10 -22.99 -0.69
N GLN A 108 37.00 -23.95 0.23
CA GLN A 108 36.65 -25.33 -0.11
C GLN A 108 35.24 -25.37 -0.76
N GLY A 109 35.09 -26.10 -1.86
CA GLY A 109 33.88 -26.08 -2.71
C GLY A 109 32.58 -26.36 -1.96
N ASP A 110 32.61 -27.25 -0.96
CA ASP A 110 31.42 -27.58 -0.15
C ASP A 110 30.95 -26.38 0.70
N ALA A 111 31.87 -25.63 1.31
CA ALA A 111 31.54 -24.45 2.10
C ALA A 111 31.00 -23.31 1.23
N ARG A 112 31.53 -23.15 0.02
CA ARG A 112 31.05 -22.16 -0.95
C ARG A 112 29.62 -22.45 -1.40
N ARG A 113 29.33 -23.71 -1.71
CA ARG A 113 27.99 -24.17 -2.05
C ARG A 113 26.99 -23.89 -0.93
N GLU A 114 27.31 -24.24 0.31
CA GLU A 114 26.42 -24.01 1.45
C GLU A 114 26.11 -22.52 1.66
N ILE A 115 27.10 -21.63 1.46
CA ILE A 115 26.89 -20.18 1.49
C ILE A 115 25.95 -19.72 0.38
N ILE A 116 26.14 -20.21 -0.85
CA ILE A 116 25.29 -19.84 -1.99
C ILE A 116 23.84 -20.33 -1.77
N THR A 117 23.65 -21.57 -1.32
CA THR A 117 22.33 -22.12 -1.01
C THR A 117 21.61 -21.27 0.04
N ARG A 118 22.30 -20.93 1.14
CA ARG A 118 21.72 -20.09 2.18
C ARG A 118 21.39 -18.69 1.68
N LEU A 119 22.27 -18.09 0.87
CA LEU A 119 22.01 -16.78 0.26
C LEU A 119 20.77 -16.80 -0.64
N LEU A 120 20.59 -17.87 -1.41
CA LEU A 120 19.44 -18.05 -2.29
C LEU A 120 18.13 -18.10 -1.47
N GLU A 121 18.08 -18.92 -0.43
CA GLU A 121 16.92 -19.05 0.46
C GLU A 121 16.56 -17.71 1.12
N GLU A 122 17.55 -16.99 1.66
CA GLU A 122 17.32 -15.71 2.33
C GLU A 122 16.82 -14.62 1.37
N ILE A 123 17.35 -14.57 0.14
CA ILE A 123 16.92 -13.58 -0.86
C ILE A 123 15.54 -13.91 -1.41
N GLU A 124 15.20 -15.19 -1.56
CA GLU A 124 13.86 -15.62 -1.97
C GLU A 124 12.82 -15.23 -0.91
N LEU A 125 13.11 -15.54 0.37
CA LEU A 125 12.28 -15.13 1.49
C LEU A 125 12.16 -13.61 1.60
N PHE A 126 13.26 -12.88 1.37
CA PHE A 126 13.26 -11.42 1.35
C PHE A 126 12.36 -10.88 0.22
N GLY A 127 12.50 -11.38 -1.00
CA GLY A 127 11.69 -10.97 -2.16
C GLY A 127 10.19 -11.21 -1.95
N LEU A 128 9.83 -12.39 -1.44
CA LEU A 128 8.44 -12.72 -1.09
C LEU A 128 7.91 -11.83 0.02
N SER A 129 8.70 -11.60 1.06
CA SER A 129 8.32 -10.73 2.19
C SER A 129 8.11 -9.29 1.74
N PHE A 130 8.99 -8.77 0.87
CA PHE A 130 8.88 -7.45 0.29
C PHE A 130 7.59 -7.31 -0.53
N ALA A 131 7.33 -8.24 -1.46
CA ALA A 131 6.12 -8.22 -2.28
C ALA A 131 4.84 -8.28 -1.43
N ASN A 132 4.81 -9.17 -0.43
CA ASN A 132 3.69 -9.29 0.49
C ASN A 132 3.48 -8.01 1.31
N TRP A 133 4.56 -7.39 1.78
CA TRP A 133 4.50 -6.13 2.52
C TRP A 133 3.93 -5.01 1.64
N ILE A 134 4.43 -4.83 0.41
CA ILE A 134 3.92 -3.83 -0.55
C ILE A 134 2.44 -4.04 -0.85
N ASN A 135 2.04 -5.28 -1.15
CA ASN A 135 0.67 -5.60 -1.48
C ASN A 135 -0.28 -5.36 -0.29
N SER A 136 0.11 -5.78 0.91
CA SER A 136 -0.67 -5.59 2.13
C SER A 136 -0.83 -4.11 2.45
N HIS A 137 0.27 -3.34 2.34
CA HIS A 137 0.27 -1.91 2.62
C HIS A 137 -0.57 -1.13 1.61
N THR A 138 -0.46 -1.46 0.33
CA THR A 138 -1.28 -0.89 -0.75
C THR A 138 -2.76 -1.16 -0.50
N SER A 139 -3.11 -2.43 -0.24
CA SER A 139 -4.50 -2.84 0.01
C SER A 139 -5.11 -2.12 1.21
N TYR A 140 -4.33 -1.97 2.29
CA TYR A 140 -4.75 -1.25 3.48
C TYR A 140 -5.09 0.21 3.17
N VAL A 141 -4.20 0.93 2.49
CA VAL A 141 -4.39 2.35 2.15
C VAL A 141 -5.53 2.54 1.15
N GLU A 142 -5.69 1.63 0.19
CA GLU A 142 -6.81 1.64 -0.75
C GLU A 142 -8.16 1.41 -0.06
N ALA A 143 -8.25 0.42 0.83
CA ALA A 143 -9.45 0.14 1.60
C ALA A 143 -9.84 1.33 2.47
N LEU A 144 -8.86 1.95 3.13
CA LEU A 144 -9.06 3.15 3.94
C LEU A 144 -9.57 4.33 3.10
N ASN A 145 -8.90 4.61 1.97
CA ASN A 145 -9.30 5.69 1.07
C ASN A 145 -10.69 5.43 0.46
N GLY A 146 -11.01 4.18 0.11
CA GLY A 146 -12.33 3.76 -0.37
C GLY A 146 -13.43 3.95 0.67
N TRP A 147 -13.20 3.52 1.91
CA TRP A 147 -14.12 3.76 3.02
C TRP A 147 -14.41 5.25 3.22
N LEU A 148 -13.38 6.09 3.18
CA LEU A 148 -13.55 7.54 3.29
C LEU A 148 -14.45 8.12 2.20
N GLN A 149 -14.38 7.64 0.95
CA GLN A 149 -15.26 8.13 -0.11
C GLN A 149 -16.75 7.91 0.19
N HIS A 150 -17.10 6.86 0.95
CA HIS A 150 -18.48 6.64 1.40
C HIS A 150 -18.92 7.61 2.50
N CYS A 151 -17.98 8.26 3.20
CA CYS A 151 -18.27 9.28 4.20
C CYS A 151 -18.55 10.66 3.58
N ILE A 152 -18.35 10.84 2.27
CA ILE A 152 -18.72 12.07 1.56
C ILE A 152 -20.20 11.93 1.19
N LEU A 153 -21.07 12.66 1.89
CA LEU A 153 -22.45 12.82 1.45
C LEU A 153 -22.44 13.51 0.08
N GLN A 154 -22.73 12.76 -0.99
CA GLN A 154 -23.10 13.40 -2.25
C GLN A 154 -24.33 14.26 -1.98
N PRO A 155 -24.30 15.57 -2.29
CA PRO A 155 -25.50 16.37 -2.20
C PRO A 155 -26.56 15.72 -3.07
N ARG A 156 -27.66 15.27 -2.47
CA ARG A 156 -28.83 14.82 -3.21
C ARG A 156 -29.19 15.94 -4.18
N GLU A 157 -29.14 15.68 -5.49
CA GLU A 157 -29.50 16.62 -6.54
C GLU A 157 -30.94 17.11 -6.36
N ARG A 158 -31.10 18.12 -5.51
CA ARG A 158 -32.30 18.94 -5.33
C ARG A 158 -31.94 20.40 -5.06
N SER A 159 -30.68 20.78 -5.24
CA SER A 159 -30.33 22.19 -5.40
C SER A 159 -30.26 22.46 -6.90
N ARG A 160 -31.09 23.39 -7.40
CA ARG A 160 -31.02 23.93 -8.77
C ARG A 160 -29.71 24.72 -9.04
N SER A 161 -28.65 24.49 -8.28
CA SER A 161 -27.35 25.10 -8.49
C SER A 161 -26.51 24.19 -9.38
N ARG A 162 -26.24 24.67 -10.60
CA ARG A 162 -25.45 24.00 -11.67
C ARG A 162 -23.96 23.80 -11.34
N ARG A 163 -23.54 23.76 -10.06
CA ARG A 163 -22.13 23.56 -9.71
C ARG A 163 -21.93 22.21 -9.03
N PRO A 164 -21.19 21.27 -9.65
CA PRO A 164 -20.85 20.02 -8.98
C PRO A 164 -20.07 20.31 -7.70
N PHE A 165 -20.39 19.55 -6.65
CA PHE A 165 -19.65 19.59 -5.39
C PHE A 165 -18.20 19.24 -5.67
N SER A 166 -17.28 20.18 -5.44
CA SER A 166 -15.86 19.85 -5.39
C SER A 166 -15.45 19.76 -3.93
N PRO A 167 -14.86 18.65 -3.46
CA PRO A 167 -14.28 18.52 -2.12
C PRO A 167 -13.21 19.58 -1.77
N ARG A 168 -12.77 20.38 -2.75
CA ARG A 168 -11.89 21.55 -2.55
C ARG A 168 -12.63 22.85 -2.19
N ARG A 169 -13.95 22.94 -2.38
CA ARG A 169 -14.75 24.19 -2.17
C ARG A 169 -15.48 24.23 -0.82
N ALA A 170 -15.75 23.08 -0.22
CA ALA A 170 -15.92 22.94 1.21
C ALA A 170 -14.64 22.24 1.69
N LEU A 171 -13.81 22.89 2.52
CA LEU A 171 -12.57 22.28 3.02
C LEU A 171 -12.91 20.93 3.65
N ALA A 172 -12.59 19.84 2.95
CA ALA A 172 -12.81 18.50 3.44
C ALA A 172 -11.93 18.26 4.67
N PRO A 173 -12.37 17.40 5.61
CA PRO A 173 -11.52 17.02 6.73
C PRO A 173 -10.13 16.55 6.26
N PRO A 174 -9.04 16.91 6.97
CA PRO A 174 -7.67 16.67 6.50
C PRO A 174 -7.34 15.21 6.19
N ILE A 175 -8.01 14.27 6.86
CA ILE A 175 -7.89 12.83 6.61
C ILE A 175 -8.15 12.43 5.15
N PHE A 176 -9.03 13.15 4.45
CA PHE A 176 -9.30 12.92 3.03
C PHE A 176 -8.12 13.30 2.13
N VAL A 177 -7.38 14.36 2.51
CA VAL A 177 -6.17 14.77 1.79
C VAL A 177 -5.06 13.76 2.05
N LEU A 178 -4.86 13.39 3.32
CA LEU A 178 -3.88 12.40 3.76
C LEU A 178 -4.05 11.08 3.00
N CYS A 179 -5.23 10.45 3.08
CA CYS A 179 -5.44 9.11 2.51
C CYS A 179 -5.44 9.11 0.98
N ARG A 180 -5.92 10.18 0.33
CA ARG A 180 -5.86 10.30 -1.14
C ARG A 180 -4.42 10.40 -1.61
N ASP A 181 -3.64 11.29 -1.01
CA ASP A 181 -2.25 11.52 -1.42
C ASP A 181 -1.39 10.31 -1.07
N TRP A 182 -1.69 9.61 0.02
CA TRP A 182 -1.07 8.33 0.38
C TRP A 182 -1.37 7.21 -0.61
N CYS A 183 -2.65 7.05 -0.99
CA CYS A 183 -3.08 6.08 -1.99
C CYS A 183 -2.41 6.33 -3.35
N ALA A 184 -2.30 7.59 -3.77
CA ALA A 184 -1.59 7.96 -4.99
C ALA A 184 -0.08 7.75 -4.88
N GLY A 185 0.51 8.09 -3.74
CA GLY A 185 1.94 7.98 -3.49
C GLY A 185 2.42 6.53 -3.57
N ILE A 186 1.77 5.61 -2.87
CA ILE A 186 2.18 4.19 -2.84
C ILE A 186 2.25 3.59 -4.25
N LYS A 187 1.27 3.93 -5.09
CA LYS A 187 1.20 3.45 -6.49
C LYS A 187 2.32 4.00 -7.38
N SER A 188 2.97 5.08 -6.96
CA SER A 188 4.07 5.70 -7.70
C SER A 188 5.45 5.22 -7.25
N LEU A 189 5.54 4.38 -6.22
CA LEU A 189 6.80 3.85 -5.74
C LEU A 189 7.39 2.85 -6.75
N PRO A 190 8.73 2.77 -6.87
CA PRO A 190 9.40 1.86 -7.81
C PRO A 190 9.46 0.42 -7.25
N SER A 191 8.32 -0.12 -6.77
CA SER A 191 8.25 -1.47 -6.19
C SER A 191 8.51 -2.55 -7.22
N GLU A 192 7.97 -2.42 -8.44
CA GLU A 192 8.18 -3.37 -9.53
C GLU A 192 9.64 -3.42 -9.96
N GLU A 193 10.30 -2.26 -10.10
CA GLU A 193 11.71 -2.19 -10.47
C GLU A 193 12.62 -2.87 -9.43
N LEU A 194 12.26 -2.79 -8.15
CA LEU A 194 12.96 -3.47 -7.08
C LEU A 194 12.68 -4.98 -7.07
N SER A 195 11.42 -5.39 -7.19
CA SER A 195 11.03 -6.81 -7.33
C SER A 195 11.75 -7.48 -8.51
N ASP A 196 11.85 -6.77 -9.64
CA ASP A 196 12.57 -7.24 -10.82
C ASP A 196 14.08 -7.38 -10.57
N ALA A 197 14.70 -6.44 -9.85
CA ALA A 197 16.10 -6.55 -9.49
C ALA A 197 16.37 -7.77 -8.59
N ILE A 198 15.51 -8.01 -7.59
CA ILE A 198 15.60 -9.17 -6.69
C ILE A 198 15.46 -10.47 -7.49
N ARG A 199 14.47 -10.55 -8.38
CA ARG A 199 14.22 -11.72 -9.23
C ARG A 199 15.35 -12.00 -10.21
N ASN A 200 15.95 -10.96 -10.80
CA ASN A 200 17.13 -11.12 -11.65
C ASN A 200 18.32 -11.65 -10.85
N PHE A 201 18.56 -11.11 -9.64
CA PHE A 201 19.62 -11.61 -8.78
C PHE A 201 19.43 -13.07 -8.36
N LEU A 202 18.19 -13.48 -8.04
CA LEU A 202 17.87 -14.88 -7.78
C LEU A 202 18.15 -15.77 -8.99
N SER A 203 17.82 -15.30 -10.19
CA SER A 203 18.08 -16.03 -11.43
C SER A 203 19.58 -16.21 -11.65
N ASP A 204 20.38 -15.17 -11.42
CA ASP A 204 21.85 -15.26 -11.49
C ASP A 204 22.40 -16.28 -10.47
N LEU A 205 21.88 -16.29 -9.23
CA LEU A 205 22.26 -17.27 -8.20
C LEU A 205 21.92 -18.71 -8.59
N HIS A 206 20.73 -18.94 -9.17
CA HIS A 206 20.35 -20.26 -9.66
C HIS A 206 21.28 -20.75 -10.77
N THR A 207 21.58 -19.90 -11.75
CA THR A 207 22.49 -20.26 -12.85
C THR A 207 23.90 -20.60 -12.34
N LEU A 208 24.37 -19.89 -11.31
CA LEU A 208 25.65 -20.20 -10.68
C LEU A 208 25.64 -21.58 -10.01
N MET A 209 24.59 -21.89 -9.26
CA MET A 209 24.44 -23.17 -8.58
C MET A 209 24.36 -24.34 -9.59
N GLU A 210 23.68 -24.14 -10.72
CA GLU A 210 23.64 -25.11 -11.82
C GLU A 210 25.02 -25.32 -12.46
N GLN A 211 25.76 -24.24 -12.71
CA GLN A 211 27.13 -24.32 -13.25
C GLN A 211 28.08 -25.06 -12.30
N GLU A 212 28.03 -24.78 -10.99
CA GLU A 212 28.84 -25.49 -9.99
C GLU A 212 28.48 -26.99 -9.92
N ASN A 213 27.21 -27.35 -10.11
CA ASN A 213 26.77 -28.75 -10.17
C ASN A 213 27.29 -29.47 -11.42
N ASP A 214 27.19 -28.83 -12.59
CA ASP A 214 27.67 -29.38 -13.86
C ASP A 214 29.19 -29.58 -13.88
N GLU A 215 29.95 -28.66 -13.30
CA GLU A 215 31.40 -28.79 -13.15
C GLU A 215 31.80 -29.95 -12.25
N LEU A 216 31.05 -30.20 -11.17
CA LEU A 216 31.28 -31.33 -10.27
C LEU A 216 30.95 -32.67 -10.93
N LEU A 217 29.86 -32.74 -11.71
CA LEU A 217 29.51 -33.92 -12.50
C LEU A 217 30.58 -34.23 -13.55
N LYS A 218 31.10 -33.20 -14.25
CA LYS A 218 32.21 -33.37 -15.19
C LYS A 218 33.49 -33.84 -14.51
N LYS A 219 33.85 -33.29 -13.34
CA LYS A 219 35.01 -33.72 -12.54
C LYS A 219 34.87 -35.17 -12.08
N GLN A 220 33.69 -35.62 -11.63
CA GLN A 220 33.47 -37.02 -11.26
C GLN A 220 33.59 -37.98 -12.46
N ASN A 221 33.04 -37.59 -13.62
CA ASN A 221 33.11 -38.39 -14.85
C ASN A 221 34.54 -38.45 -15.43
N SER A 222 35.31 -37.37 -15.36
CA SER A 222 36.72 -37.36 -15.80
C SER A 222 37.64 -38.15 -14.85
N THR A 223 37.33 -38.17 -13.56
CA THR A 223 38.10 -38.97 -12.58
C THR A 223 37.90 -40.47 -12.81
N GLN A 224 36.69 -40.91 -13.21
CA GLN A 224 36.44 -42.28 -13.66
C GLN A 224 37.17 -42.64 -14.97
N ALA A 225 37.30 -41.69 -15.91
CA ALA A 225 38.04 -41.91 -17.17
C ALA A 225 39.57 -41.91 -16.97
N SER A 226 40.09 -41.15 -16.00
CA SER A 226 41.54 -41.01 -15.74
C SER A 226 42.19 -42.16 -14.98
N MET A 227 41.43 -43.16 -14.50
CA MET A 227 42.01 -44.41 -13.95
C MET A 227 42.75 -45.24 -15.02
N LEU A 228 42.73 -44.84 -16.30
CA LEU A 228 43.44 -45.53 -17.38
C LEU A 228 44.68 -44.83 -17.93
N GLU A 229 44.90 -43.52 -17.76
CA GLU A 229 46.14 -42.87 -18.22
C GLU A 229 46.55 -41.69 -17.33
N SER A 230 47.66 -41.87 -16.60
CA SER A 230 48.42 -40.78 -16.00
C SER A 230 49.21 -40.05 -17.08
N GLU A 231 48.99 -38.74 -17.24
CA GLU A 231 49.97 -37.67 -17.02
C GLU A 231 49.57 -36.34 -17.71
N VAL A 232 49.76 -35.24 -16.96
CA VAL A 232 50.13 -33.89 -17.46
C VAL A 232 49.02 -33.02 -18.08
N LYS A 233 48.37 -32.21 -17.23
CA LYS A 233 48.46 -30.73 -17.20
C LYS A 233 47.44 -30.12 -16.23
N ALA A 234 47.94 -29.63 -15.10
CA ALA A 234 47.25 -28.62 -14.31
C ALA A 234 47.45 -27.26 -15.03
N ASN A 235 46.44 -26.81 -15.77
CA ASN A 235 46.33 -25.42 -16.16
C ASN A 235 45.06 -24.86 -15.53
N GLU A 236 45.27 -23.79 -14.78
CA GLU A 236 44.30 -23.03 -14.01
C GLU A 236 43.11 -22.58 -14.87
N ASP A 237 41.93 -23.12 -14.60
CA ASP A 237 40.66 -22.53 -15.02
C ASP A 237 40.17 -21.53 -13.97
N ASN A 238 40.98 -20.50 -13.72
CA ASN A 238 40.63 -19.41 -12.79
C ASN A 238 39.78 -18.31 -13.48
N GLY A 239 39.45 -18.50 -14.76
CA GLY A 239 38.69 -17.55 -15.59
C GLY A 239 37.18 -17.60 -15.34
N GLY A 240 36.61 -18.80 -15.22
CA GLY A 240 35.18 -19.01 -14.99
C GLY A 240 34.71 -18.53 -13.61
N GLU A 241 35.43 -18.88 -12.55
CA GLU A 241 35.08 -18.48 -11.18
C GLU A 241 35.14 -16.95 -10.97
N SER A 242 36.14 -16.29 -11.57
CA SER A 242 36.29 -14.83 -11.52
C SER A 242 35.16 -14.09 -12.26
N ALA A 243 34.72 -14.61 -13.40
CA ALA A 243 33.61 -14.04 -14.17
C ALA A 243 32.27 -14.18 -13.42
N ASN A 244 32.02 -15.35 -12.82
CA ASN A 244 30.81 -15.63 -12.05
C ASN A 244 30.68 -14.73 -10.81
N LEU A 245 31.76 -14.54 -10.05
CA LEU A 245 31.76 -13.64 -8.90
C LEU A 245 31.54 -12.17 -9.31
N SER A 246 32.06 -11.77 -10.47
CA SER A 246 31.84 -10.41 -10.99
C SER A 246 30.39 -10.17 -11.43
N CYS A 247 29.73 -11.18 -11.98
CA CYS A 247 28.31 -11.13 -12.33
C CYS A 247 27.43 -10.98 -11.07
N MET A 248 27.67 -11.81 -10.05
CA MET A 248 26.96 -11.73 -8.76
C MET A 248 27.11 -10.36 -8.09
N HIS A 249 28.33 -9.83 -8.11
CA HIS A 249 28.60 -8.51 -7.56
C HIS A 249 27.78 -7.44 -8.26
N ALA A 250 27.73 -7.47 -9.60
CA ALA A 250 26.97 -6.51 -10.39
C ALA A 250 25.46 -6.59 -10.11
N SER A 251 24.89 -7.80 -10.05
CA SER A 251 23.46 -7.96 -9.79
C SER A 251 23.07 -7.66 -8.33
N LEU A 252 23.88 -8.04 -7.34
CA LEU A 252 23.66 -7.65 -5.94
C LEU A 252 23.78 -6.13 -5.76
N SER A 253 24.78 -5.50 -6.39
CA SER A 253 24.93 -4.04 -6.36
C SER A 253 23.71 -3.35 -6.96
N LYS A 254 23.12 -3.91 -8.02
CA LYS A 254 21.87 -3.42 -8.61
C LYS A 254 20.69 -3.56 -7.65
N VAL A 255 20.56 -4.67 -6.91
CA VAL A 255 19.51 -4.82 -5.88
C VAL A 255 19.65 -3.75 -4.80
N LEU A 256 20.86 -3.53 -4.28
CA LEU A 256 21.12 -2.54 -3.23
C LEU A 256 20.91 -1.09 -3.70
N ASP A 257 21.26 -0.77 -4.95
CA ASP A 257 20.91 0.51 -5.58
C ASP A 257 19.38 0.71 -5.65
N ARG A 258 18.64 -0.34 -6.06
CA ARG A 258 17.18 -0.28 -6.11
C ARG A 258 16.54 -0.16 -4.73
N LEU A 259 17.07 -0.83 -3.71
CA LEU A 259 16.62 -0.68 -2.32
C LEU A 259 16.84 0.74 -1.79
N THR A 260 17.98 1.34 -2.13
CA THR A 260 18.31 2.73 -1.79
C THR A 260 17.31 3.69 -2.45
N LYS A 261 17.11 3.56 -3.77
CA LYS A 261 16.14 4.39 -4.53
C LYS A 261 14.71 4.21 -4.06
N PHE A 262 14.30 2.99 -3.75
CA PHE A 262 12.97 2.70 -3.21
C PHE A 262 12.76 3.37 -1.85
N SER A 263 13.77 3.33 -0.99
CA SER A 263 13.72 3.94 0.34
C SER A 263 13.71 5.46 0.27
N GLU A 264 14.51 6.04 -0.64
CA GLU A 264 14.52 7.48 -0.91
C GLU A 264 13.16 7.97 -1.45
N ALA A 265 12.60 7.27 -2.44
CA ALA A 265 11.29 7.58 -3.00
C ALA A 265 10.18 7.47 -1.93
N SER A 266 10.24 6.42 -1.11
CA SER A 266 9.31 6.22 0.00
C SER A 266 9.41 7.34 1.04
N LEU A 267 10.62 7.68 1.46
CA LEU A 267 10.85 8.77 2.41
C LEU A 267 10.28 10.09 1.89
N LYS A 268 10.63 10.47 0.66
CA LYS A 268 10.15 11.69 0.01
C LYS A 268 8.62 11.71 -0.07
N MET A 269 8.02 10.60 -0.49
CA MET A 269 6.57 10.46 -0.56
C MET A 269 5.91 10.71 0.80
N TYR A 270 6.39 10.09 1.88
CA TYR A 270 5.81 10.26 3.22
C TYR A 270 6.03 11.68 3.77
N GLU A 271 7.20 12.30 3.54
CA GLU A 271 7.45 13.69 3.93
C GLU A 271 6.52 14.67 3.17
N ASP A 272 6.32 14.46 1.87
CA ASP A 272 5.40 15.24 1.05
C ASP A 272 3.95 15.12 1.53
N ILE A 273 3.49 13.89 1.82
CA ILE A 273 2.14 13.64 2.33
C ILE A 273 1.96 14.29 3.71
N ARG A 274 2.94 14.17 4.60
CA ARG A 274 2.92 14.81 5.92
C ARG A 274 2.77 16.32 5.79
N GLN A 275 3.58 16.95 4.94
CA GLN A 275 3.52 18.40 4.73
C GLN A 275 2.17 18.85 4.15
N LYS A 276 1.65 18.12 3.16
CA LYS A 276 0.33 18.42 2.56
C LYS A 276 -0.81 18.23 3.56
N SER A 277 -0.74 17.20 4.40
CA SER A 277 -1.69 16.94 5.49
C SER A 277 -1.70 18.08 6.50
N GLU A 278 -0.53 18.58 6.89
CA GLU A 278 -0.39 19.70 7.82
C GLU A 278 -0.96 21.02 7.27
N VAL A 279 -0.71 21.30 5.99
CA VAL A 279 -1.29 22.45 5.29
C VAL A 279 -2.82 22.33 5.23
N ALA A 280 -3.34 21.14 4.90
CA ALA A 280 -4.78 20.89 4.88
C ALA A 280 -5.42 21.02 6.27
N ARG A 281 -4.71 20.55 7.32
CA ARG A 281 -5.11 20.67 8.72
C ARG A 281 -5.25 22.12 9.14
N THR A 282 -4.23 22.93 8.88
CA THR A 282 -4.22 24.37 9.19
C THR A 282 -5.35 25.09 8.46
N ALA A 283 -5.53 24.84 7.15
CA ALA A 283 -6.60 25.44 6.37
C ALA A 283 -8.00 25.06 6.91
N TYR A 284 -8.19 23.78 7.27
CA TYR A 284 -9.44 23.27 7.82
C TYR A 284 -9.82 23.95 9.15
N TYR A 285 -8.90 24.03 10.10
CA TYR A 285 -9.16 24.66 11.40
C TYR A 285 -9.36 26.17 11.29
N ASN A 286 -8.62 26.86 10.40
CA ASN A 286 -8.81 28.28 10.15
C ASN A 286 -10.21 28.58 9.57
N CYS A 287 -10.74 27.72 8.70
CA CYS A 287 -12.12 27.92 8.21
C CYS A 287 -13.20 27.46 9.20
N LYS A 288 -12.91 26.51 10.10
CA LYS A 288 -13.85 26.11 11.15
C LYS A 288 -14.01 27.23 12.18
N THR A 289 -12.93 27.91 12.54
CA THR A 289 -12.94 29.06 13.47
C THR A 289 -13.65 30.29 12.89
N ILE A 290 -13.55 30.54 11.58
CA ILE A 290 -14.28 31.64 10.92
C ILE A 290 -15.80 31.39 10.84
N ARG A 291 -16.24 30.12 10.93
CA ARG A 291 -17.65 29.72 10.79
C ARG A 291 -18.37 29.44 12.11
N ALA A 292 -17.62 29.39 13.22
CA ALA A 292 -18.16 29.22 14.57
C ALA A 292 -18.50 30.59 15.18
#